data_AF-A0A966DLI8-F1
#
_entry.id   AF-A0A966DLI8-F1
#
_cell.length_a   1.000
_cell.length_b   1.000
_cell.length_c   1.000
_cell.angle_alpha   90.00
_cell.angle_beta   90.00
_cell.angle_gamma   90.00
#
_symmetry.space_group_name_H-M   'P 1'
#
loop_
_entity.id
_entity.type
_entity.pdbx_description
1 polymer ?
#
loop_
_entity_poly.entity_id
_entity_poly.type
_entity_poly.pdbx_seq_one_letter_code
_entity_poly.pdbx_strand_id
1 'polypeptide(L)'
;MKRVSLLLIFMTAVAAYAGNLTTAAYEFPDIAPWDYRPDLAAKVANRFITADNTEAIRALESASEKMIPPLKSYIANERLCHIIRLIFVPNSSTTLLRPPGLGSPGMIPYHSMQASEWPYIPFVVVDDIPLSMSNGWEGDGMPESAAKYLKYFTSNGTIRTTPFHTPTSDDVAQALGKLFRSTKWNALKWKDSGQNWRYEKDEGWAIQQMYKQSYNCEQSGPECLLRGK
;
A
#
# COMPACT_ATOMS: atom_id res chain seq x y z
N MET A 1 -32.52 18.91 -35.30
CA MET A 1 -32.60 18.23 -33.98
C MET A 1 -31.68 17.01 -33.96
N LYS A 2 -30.39 17.16 -33.64
CA LYS A 2 -29.39 16.05 -33.53
C LYS A 2 -28.25 16.40 -32.55
N ARG A 3 -28.57 17.00 -31.39
CA ARG A 3 -27.56 17.38 -30.37
C ARG A 3 -27.71 16.66 -29.02
N VAL A 4 -28.74 15.84 -28.84
CA VAL A 4 -29.03 15.20 -27.54
C VAL A 4 -28.32 13.84 -27.39
N SER A 5 -27.97 13.13 -28.47
CA SER A 5 -27.42 11.76 -28.39
C SER A 5 -25.94 11.66 -28.00
N LEU A 6 -25.14 12.72 -28.16
CA LEU A 6 -23.69 12.65 -27.83
C LEU A 6 -23.42 12.76 -26.32
N LEU A 7 -24.28 13.48 -25.58
CA LEU A 7 -24.13 13.71 -24.14
C LEU A 7 -24.36 12.43 -23.33
N LEU A 8 -25.26 11.56 -23.79
CA LEU A 8 -25.61 10.32 -23.08
C LEU A 8 -24.50 9.26 -23.13
N ILE A 9 -23.73 9.19 -24.22
CA ILE A 9 -22.65 8.20 -24.40
C ILE A 9 -21.42 8.55 -23.55
N PHE A 10 -21.13 9.84 -23.37
CA PHE A 10 -20.03 10.28 -22.50
C PHE A 10 -20.34 10.04 -21.02
N MET A 11 -21.58 10.23 -20.58
CA MET A 11 -21.94 10.00 -19.16
C MET A 11 -21.94 8.52 -18.76
N THR A 12 -22.31 7.60 -19.66
CA THR A 12 -22.29 6.16 -19.34
C THR A 12 -20.87 5.59 -19.28
N ALA A 13 -19.94 6.09 -20.10
CA ALA A 13 -18.54 5.67 -20.07
C ALA A 13 -17.83 6.08 -18.76
N VAL A 14 -18.08 7.30 -18.29
CA VAL A 14 -17.50 7.82 -17.04
C VAL A 14 -18.03 7.05 -15.81
N ALA A 15 -19.32 6.70 -15.79
CA ALA A 15 -19.90 5.94 -14.69
C ALA A 15 -19.37 4.49 -14.60
N ALA A 16 -19.17 3.82 -15.75
CA ALA A 16 -18.62 2.47 -15.79
C ALA A 16 -17.16 2.42 -15.33
N TYR A 17 -16.36 3.44 -15.66
CA TYR A 17 -14.95 3.53 -15.24
C TYR A 17 -14.81 3.82 -13.73
N ALA A 18 -15.63 4.71 -13.16
CA ALA A 18 -15.62 4.97 -11.71
C ALA A 18 -16.04 3.74 -10.87
N GLY A 19 -16.95 2.91 -11.38
CA GLY A 19 -17.30 1.62 -10.77
C GLY A 19 -16.13 0.63 -10.72
N ASN A 20 -15.24 0.69 -11.71
CA ASN A 20 -14.02 -0.11 -11.77
C ASN A 20 -13.02 0.33 -10.68
N LEU A 21 -12.76 1.63 -10.53
CA LEU A 21 -11.83 2.15 -9.51
C LEU A 21 -12.29 1.84 -8.07
N THR A 22 -13.58 1.99 -7.80
CA THR A 22 -14.14 1.68 -6.47
C THR A 22 -13.90 0.21 -6.11
N THR A 23 -14.05 -0.70 -7.08
CA THR A 23 -13.83 -2.15 -6.87
C THR A 23 -12.35 -2.48 -6.78
N ALA A 24 -11.51 -1.84 -7.60
CA ALA A 24 -10.06 -1.99 -7.58
C ALA A 24 -9.46 -1.72 -6.19
N ALA A 25 -10.07 -0.82 -5.43
CA ALA A 25 -9.63 -0.50 -4.09
C ALA A 25 -9.66 -1.73 -3.14
N TYR A 26 -10.59 -2.65 -3.35
CA TYR A 26 -10.70 -3.88 -2.56
C TYR A 26 -9.78 -5.00 -3.04
N GLU A 27 -9.18 -4.86 -4.23
CA GLU A 27 -8.21 -5.80 -4.81
C GLU A 27 -6.79 -5.64 -4.23
N PHE A 28 -6.54 -4.60 -3.41
CA PHE A 28 -5.25 -4.41 -2.79
C PHE A 28 -4.85 -5.63 -1.93
N PRO A 29 -3.61 -6.13 -2.05
CA PRO A 29 -3.21 -7.35 -1.36
C PRO A 29 -3.14 -7.18 0.15
N ASP A 30 -3.18 -8.29 0.88
CA ASP A 30 -2.83 -8.33 2.30
C ASP A 30 -1.39 -7.89 2.50
N ILE A 31 -1.10 -7.10 3.55
CA ILE A 31 0.24 -6.55 3.79
C ILE A 31 1.18 -7.51 4.52
N ALA A 32 0.72 -8.65 5.02
CA ALA A 32 1.59 -9.64 5.64
C ALA A 32 2.73 -10.03 4.66
N PRO A 33 4.02 -9.84 5.00
CA PRO A 33 5.09 -9.93 3.99
C PRO A 33 5.25 -11.30 3.36
N TRP A 34 4.77 -12.37 4.01
CA TRP A 34 4.77 -13.70 3.44
C TRP A 34 3.70 -13.94 2.36
N ASP A 35 2.62 -13.15 2.34
CA ASP A 35 1.53 -13.25 1.35
C ASP A 35 1.43 -12.00 0.44
N TYR A 36 2.16 -10.93 0.79
CA TYR A 36 2.10 -9.67 0.06
C TYR A 36 2.56 -9.84 -1.39
N ARG A 37 1.84 -9.14 -2.28
CA ARG A 37 2.00 -9.16 -3.74
C ARG A 37 2.41 -7.77 -4.26
N PRO A 38 3.72 -7.47 -4.38
CA PRO A 38 4.19 -6.17 -4.85
C PRO A 38 3.65 -5.79 -6.24
N ASP A 39 3.54 -6.77 -7.13
CA ASP A 39 2.98 -6.65 -8.48
C ASP A 39 1.51 -6.24 -8.45
N LEU A 40 0.69 -6.89 -7.62
CA LEU A 40 -0.72 -6.55 -7.48
C LEU A 40 -0.89 -5.19 -6.80
N ALA A 41 -0.10 -4.88 -5.77
CA ALA A 41 -0.13 -3.59 -5.11
C ALA A 41 0.21 -2.44 -6.07
N ALA A 42 1.28 -2.59 -6.86
CA ALA A 42 1.66 -1.62 -7.89
C ALA A 42 0.57 -1.48 -8.95
N LYS A 43 0.02 -2.58 -9.45
CA LYS A 43 -1.07 -2.59 -10.44
C LYS A 43 -2.32 -1.87 -9.95
N VAL A 44 -2.75 -2.13 -8.71
CA VAL A 44 -3.91 -1.47 -8.10
C VAL A 44 -3.63 0.01 -7.89
N ALA A 45 -2.49 0.37 -7.29
CA ALA A 45 -2.10 1.76 -7.07
C ALA A 45 -2.04 2.55 -8.38
N ASN A 46 -1.49 1.94 -9.44
CA ASN A 46 -1.37 2.56 -10.76
C ASN A 46 -2.72 2.92 -11.36
N ARG A 47 -3.79 2.13 -11.14
CA ARG A 47 -5.13 2.50 -11.62
C ARG A 47 -5.59 3.86 -11.09
N PHE A 48 -5.30 4.15 -9.81
CA PHE A 48 -5.64 5.44 -9.20
C PHE A 48 -4.68 6.55 -9.64
N ILE A 49 -3.39 6.25 -9.77
CA ILE A 49 -2.37 7.22 -10.22
C ILE A 49 -2.63 7.70 -11.65
N THR A 50 -3.09 6.80 -12.53
CA THR A 50 -3.37 7.12 -13.94
C THR A 50 -4.76 7.70 -14.18
N ALA A 51 -5.65 7.63 -13.20
CA ALA A 51 -6.97 8.23 -13.29
C ALA A 51 -6.89 9.75 -13.11
N ASP A 52 -7.94 10.47 -13.54
CA ASP A 52 -8.07 11.87 -13.15
C ASP A 52 -8.13 11.99 -11.62
N ASN A 53 -7.44 12.98 -11.04
CA ASN A 53 -7.36 13.14 -9.59
C ASN A 53 -8.74 13.23 -8.94
N THR A 54 -9.69 13.91 -9.59
CA THR A 54 -11.07 14.04 -9.09
C THR A 54 -11.79 12.70 -9.13
N GLU A 55 -11.58 11.89 -10.17
CA GLU A 55 -12.16 10.55 -10.27
C GLU A 55 -11.56 9.58 -9.24
N ALA A 56 -10.25 9.60 -9.06
CA ALA A 56 -9.56 8.78 -8.07
C ALA A 56 -10.04 9.09 -6.65
N ILE A 57 -10.12 10.37 -6.28
CA ILE A 57 -10.62 10.79 -4.97
C ILE A 57 -12.08 10.37 -4.78
N ARG A 58 -12.95 10.63 -5.75
CA ARG A 58 -14.36 10.24 -5.69
C ARG A 58 -14.55 8.73 -5.56
N ALA A 59 -13.72 7.93 -6.23
CA ALA A 59 -13.76 6.48 -6.11
C ALA A 59 -13.34 6.01 -4.70
N LEU A 60 -12.30 6.61 -4.11
CA LEU A 60 -11.87 6.32 -2.74
C LEU A 60 -12.90 6.76 -1.70
N GLU A 61 -13.55 7.92 -1.89
CA GLU A 61 -14.67 8.37 -1.07
C GLU A 61 -15.82 7.36 -1.13
N SER A 62 -16.25 6.97 -2.33
CA SER A 62 -17.34 5.99 -2.51
C SER A 62 -16.99 4.63 -1.91
N ALA A 63 -15.74 4.16 -2.06
CA ALA A 63 -15.28 2.92 -1.45
C ALA A 63 -15.30 2.99 0.09
N SER A 64 -14.99 4.17 0.66
CA SER A 64 -15.00 4.41 2.11
C SER A 64 -16.41 4.50 2.69
N GLU A 65 -17.36 5.08 1.96
CA GLU A 65 -18.77 5.22 2.39
C GLU A 65 -19.52 3.89 2.44
N LYS A 66 -19.18 2.95 1.52
CA LYS A 66 -19.79 1.61 1.48
C LYS A 66 -19.36 0.72 2.64
N MET A 67 -18.42 1.16 3.47
CA MET A 67 -17.96 0.45 4.67
C MET A 67 -18.92 0.70 5.85
N ILE A 68 -20.07 0.03 5.83
CA ILE A 68 -20.92 -0.10 7.02
C ILE A 68 -20.51 -1.39 7.75
N PRO A 69 -20.15 -1.36 9.05
CA PRO A 69 -19.69 -2.55 9.81
C PRO A 69 -20.66 -3.73 9.71
N PRO A 70 -20.16 -4.95 9.39
CA PRO A 70 -19.52 -5.87 10.36
C PRO A 70 -18.03 -6.14 10.09
N LEU A 71 -17.36 -7.06 10.82
CA LEU A 71 -15.91 -7.36 10.81
C LEU A 71 -15.19 -7.34 9.45
N LYS A 72 -15.84 -7.76 8.35
CA LYS A 72 -15.28 -7.68 6.98
C LYS A 72 -14.95 -6.24 6.55
N SER A 73 -15.52 -5.24 7.21
CA SER A 73 -15.23 -3.82 7.03
C SER A 73 -13.82 -3.41 7.47
N TYR A 74 -13.20 -4.09 8.44
CA TYR A 74 -11.86 -3.72 8.92
C TYR A 74 -10.78 -3.97 7.87
N ILE A 75 -10.76 -5.17 7.28
CA ILE A 75 -9.80 -5.51 6.21
C ILE A 75 -9.96 -4.55 5.01
N ALA A 76 -11.20 -4.26 4.64
CA ALA A 76 -11.48 -3.35 3.55
C ALA A 76 -11.00 -1.91 3.87
N ASN A 77 -11.24 -1.45 5.10
CA ASN A 77 -10.78 -0.15 5.60
C ASN A 77 -9.26 -0.04 5.60
N GLU A 78 -8.56 -1.08 6.08
CA GLU A 78 -7.10 -1.14 6.06
C GLU A 78 -6.54 -1.06 4.63
N ARG A 79 -7.08 -1.85 3.70
CA ARG A 79 -6.69 -1.84 2.28
C ARG A 79 -6.83 -0.45 1.65
N LEU A 80 -7.93 0.25 1.95
CA LEU A 80 -8.08 1.63 1.48
C LEU A 80 -7.02 2.56 2.08
N CYS A 81 -6.76 2.47 3.38
CA CYS A 81 -5.69 3.24 4.01
C CYS A 81 -4.33 2.95 3.38
N HIS A 82 -4.04 1.70 2.99
CA HIS A 82 -2.80 1.32 2.32
C HIS A 82 -2.68 1.90 0.92
N ILE A 83 -3.74 1.84 0.11
CA ILE A 83 -3.76 2.49 -1.21
C ILE A 83 -3.52 3.99 -1.07
N ILE A 84 -4.27 4.67 -0.18
CA ILE A 84 -4.12 6.11 0.06
C ILE A 84 -2.66 6.45 0.43
N ARG A 85 -2.04 5.63 1.29
CA ARG A 85 -0.64 5.81 1.70
C ARG A 85 0.34 5.70 0.52
N LEU A 86 0.11 4.77 -0.41
CA LEU A 86 1.02 4.56 -1.54
C LEU A 86 0.87 5.59 -2.66
N ILE A 87 -0.37 6.02 -2.95
CA ILE A 87 -0.63 6.87 -4.12
C ILE A 87 -0.44 8.36 -3.86
N PHE A 88 -0.42 8.81 -2.61
CA PHE A 88 -0.24 10.22 -2.30
C PHE A 88 1.21 10.57 -1.95
N VAL A 89 1.61 11.78 -2.33
CA VAL A 89 2.88 12.43 -1.98
C VAL A 89 2.62 13.77 -1.30
N PRO A 90 3.54 14.26 -0.44
CA PRO A 90 3.35 15.55 0.24
C PRO A 90 3.25 16.72 -0.75
N ASN A 91 2.40 17.71 -0.44
CA ASN A 91 2.26 18.92 -1.25
C ASN A 91 3.48 19.85 -1.20
N SER A 92 4.34 19.67 -0.20
CA SER A 92 5.56 20.45 -0.02
C SER A 92 6.69 19.54 0.45
N SER A 93 7.93 19.90 0.13
CA SER A 93 9.13 19.19 0.61
C SER A 93 9.31 19.25 2.13
N THR A 94 8.63 20.18 2.80
CA THR A 94 8.69 20.33 4.27
C THR A 94 7.61 19.55 5.01
N THR A 95 6.60 19.04 4.29
CA THR A 95 5.51 18.27 4.89
C THR A 95 5.85 16.78 4.83
N LEU A 96 5.67 16.08 5.95
CA LEU A 96 5.67 14.62 5.98
C LEU A 96 4.24 14.12 6.14
N LEU A 97 3.84 13.16 5.32
CA LEU A 97 2.56 12.49 5.46
C LEU A 97 2.68 11.40 6.55
N ARG A 98 1.82 11.46 7.56
CA ARG A 98 1.81 10.47 8.66
C ARG A 98 1.38 9.07 8.19
N PRO A 99 1.78 8.00 8.90
CA PRO A 99 1.19 6.67 8.71
C PRO A 99 -0.31 6.65 9.08
N PRO A 100 -1.06 5.64 8.62
CA PRO A 100 -2.47 5.49 8.97
C PRO A 100 -2.63 5.13 10.45
N GLY A 101 -3.67 5.65 11.09
CA GLY A 101 -3.95 5.39 12.51
C GLY A 101 -4.60 4.03 12.75
N LEU A 102 -3.98 2.95 12.28
CA LEU A 102 -4.53 1.58 12.34
C LEU A 102 -4.01 0.75 13.51
N GLY A 103 -3.12 1.31 14.33
CA GLY A 103 -2.41 0.61 15.40
C GLY A 103 -0.90 0.78 15.27
N SER A 104 -0.15 -0.03 15.99
CA SER A 104 1.29 -0.21 15.79
C SER A 104 1.53 -1.23 14.67
N PRO A 105 2.42 -0.95 13.69
CA PRO A 105 2.77 -1.94 12.69
C PRO A 105 3.52 -3.11 13.35
N GLY A 106 3.01 -4.33 13.16
CA GLY A 106 3.65 -5.54 13.67
C GLY A 106 4.95 -5.86 12.95
N MET A 107 5.82 -6.66 13.56
CA MET A 107 7.09 -7.17 12.98
C MET A 107 8.20 -6.13 12.69
N ILE A 108 7.91 -4.83 12.55
CA ILE A 108 8.94 -3.82 12.24
C ILE A 108 9.45 -3.09 13.48
N PRO A 109 10.73 -2.67 13.49
CA PRO A 109 11.32 -1.92 14.60
C PRO A 109 10.91 -0.44 14.58
N TYR A 110 9.58 -0.20 14.65
CA TYR A 110 8.92 1.10 14.41
C TYR A 110 9.55 2.26 15.20
N HIS A 111 10.00 2.04 16.44
CA HIS A 111 10.63 3.07 17.27
C HIS A 111 11.95 3.61 16.71
N SER A 112 12.62 2.86 15.84
CA SER A 112 13.84 3.29 15.15
C SER A 112 13.58 3.82 13.72
N MET A 113 12.32 3.82 13.27
CA MET A 113 11.95 4.26 11.92
C MET A 113 11.52 5.71 11.92
N GLN A 114 12.46 6.62 11.62
CA GLN A 114 12.13 8.04 11.49
C GLN A 114 11.23 8.28 10.28
N ALA A 115 10.15 9.06 10.45
CA ALA A 115 9.16 9.30 9.40
C ALA A 115 9.73 9.94 8.13
N SER A 116 10.78 10.75 8.25
CA SER A 116 11.51 11.35 7.12
C SER A 116 12.28 10.32 6.29
N GLU A 117 12.75 9.25 6.92
CA GLU A 117 13.51 8.18 6.27
C GLU A 117 12.60 7.08 5.71
N TRP A 118 11.46 6.87 6.37
CA TRP A 118 10.46 5.84 6.10
C TRP A 118 9.08 6.43 5.81
N PRO A 119 8.93 7.24 4.75
CA PRO A 119 7.71 8.01 4.50
C PRO A 119 6.53 7.17 3.98
N TYR A 120 6.64 5.84 3.90
CA TYR A 120 5.60 4.97 3.36
C TYR A 120 5.13 3.87 4.32
N ILE A 121 5.55 3.89 5.60
CA ILE A 121 5.14 2.88 6.61
C ILE A 121 3.63 2.59 6.50
N PRO A 122 3.21 1.31 6.39
CA PRO A 122 3.99 0.07 6.64
C PRO A 122 4.82 -0.45 5.45
N PHE A 123 4.88 0.30 4.35
CA PHE A 123 5.64 -0.04 3.16
C PHE A 123 7.01 0.66 3.13
N VAL A 124 7.91 0.10 2.32
CA VAL A 124 9.06 0.80 1.79
C VAL A 124 9.01 0.74 0.27
N VAL A 125 9.36 1.85 -0.38
CA VAL A 125 9.41 1.92 -1.84
C VAL A 125 10.88 1.92 -2.26
N VAL A 126 11.30 0.93 -3.04
CA VAL A 126 12.66 0.81 -3.57
C VAL A 126 12.55 0.65 -5.08
N ASP A 127 13.21 1.52 -5.85
CA ASP A 127 13.11 1.56 -7.32
C ASP A 127 11.66 1.55 -7.84
N ASP A 128 10.79 2.36 -7.22
CA ASP A 128 9.36 2.41 -7.53
C ASP A 128 8.61 1.07 -7.37
N ILE A 129 9.11 0.18 -6.50
CA ILE A 129 8.45 -1.06 -6.10
C ILE A 129 7.99 -0.94 -4.65
N PRO A 130 6.67 -0.98 -4.36
CA PRO A 130 6.17 -1.03 -3.00
C PRO A 130 6.43 -2.42 -2.40
N LEU A 131 7.16 -2.46 -1.29
CA LEU A 131 7.46 -3.66 -0.52
C LEU A 131 6.80 -3.54 0.84
N SER A 132 6.09 -4.58 1.29
CA SER A 132 5.54 -4.58 2.64
C SER A 132 6.59 -4.94 3.67
N MET A 133 6.60 -4.24 4.81
CA MET A 133 7.49 -4.55 5.92
C MET A 133 6.73 -5.07 7.15
N SER A 134 5.40 -4.90 7.23
CA SER A 134 4.63 -5.11 8.46
C SER A 134 3.69 -6.29 8.34
N ASN A 135 3.54 -7.07 9.42
CA ASN A 135 2.58 -8.17 9.49
C ASN A 135 1.15 -7.70 9.88
N GLY A 136 0.65 -6.65 9.22
CA GLY A 136 -0.60 -6.02 9.66
C GLY A 136 -0.39 -5.04 10.81
N TRP A 137 -1.44 -4.88 11.61
CA TRP A 137 -1.52 -3.88 12.68
C TRP A 137 -1.87 -4.54 14.01
N GLU A 138 -1.22 -4.08 15.07
CA GLU A 138 -1.42 -4.52 16.44
C GLU A 138 -1.85 -3.33 17.31
N GLY A 139 -2.74 -3.56 18.27
CA GLY A 139 -3.08 -2.57 19.27
C GLY A 139 -4.54 -2.58 19.69
N ASP A 140 -4.80 -1.94 20.81
CA ASP A 140 -6.15 -1.73 21.33
C ASP A 140 -6.74 -0.42 20.79
N GLY A 141 -8.03 -0.43 20.47
CA GLY A 141 -8.78 0.77 20.08
C GLY A 141 -9.51 0.62 18.75
N MET A 142 -10.12 1.72 18.32
CA MET A 142 -10.83 1.78 17.04
C MET A 142 -9.86 2.26 15.95
N PRO A 143 -9.60 1.46 14.90
CA PRO A 143 -8.74 1.89 13.80
C PRO A 143 -9.33 3.12 13.10
N GLU A 144 -8.46 4.00 12.63
CA GLU A 144 -8.84 5.15 11.82
C GLU A 144 -9.61 4.71 10.57
N SER A 145 -10.72 5.39 10.27
CA SER A 145 -11.46 5.13 9.04
C SER A 145 -10.72 5.67 7.82
N ALA A 146 -10.83 4.95 6.71
CA ALA A 146 -10.26 5.34 5.42
C ALA A 146 -10.79 6.70 4.95
N ALA A 147 -12.05 7.02 5.22
CA ALA A 147 -12.62 8.34 4.94
C ALA A 147 -11.88 9.47 5.69
N LYS A 148 -11.60 9.27 6.98
CA LYS A 148 -10.85 10.25 7.79
C LYS A 148 -9.41 10.37 7.30
N TYR A 149 -8.80 9.24 6.96
CA TYR A 149 -7.43 9.21 6.44
C TYR A 149 -7.32 9.90 5.06
N LEU A 150 -8.25 9.61 4.14
CA LEU A 150 -8.34 10.26 2.84
C LEU A 150 -8.48 11.78 2.99
N LYS A 151 -9.37 12.25 3.88
CA LYS A 151 -9.54 13.69 4.16
C LYS A 151 -8.25 14.35 4.62
N TYR A 152 -7.46 13.67 5.46
CA TYR A 152 -6.14 14.18 5.86
C TYR A 152 -5.21 14.27 4.65
N PHE A 153 -5.16 13.23 3.81
CA PHE A 153 -4.28 13.19 2.64
C PHE A 153 -4.64 14.21 1.56
N THR A 154 -5.93 14.42 1.26
CA THR A 154 -6.35 15.47 0.31
C THR A 154 -6.04 16.88 0.79
N SER A 155 -5.88 17.08 2.10
CA SER A 155 -5.50 18.37 2.68
C SER A 155 -3.98 18.59 2.73
N ASN A 156 -3.18 17.52 2.73
CA ASN A 156 -1.72 17.58 3.00
C ASN A 156 -0.86 17.06 1.84
N GLY A 157 -1.46 16.43 0.84
CA GLY A 157 -0.78 15.80 -0.28
C GLY A 157 -1.60 15.82 -1.56
N THR A 158 -0.95 15.35 -2.62
CA THR A 158 -1.54 15.15 -3.95
C THR A 158 -1.27 13.71 -4.39
N ILE A 159 -2.11 13.19 -5.27
CA ILE A 159 -1.81 11.90 -5.93
C ILE A 159 -0.52 12.08 -6.74
N ARG A 160 0.40 11.11 -6.60
CA ARG A 160 1.66 11.07 -7.34
C ARG A 160 1.37 11.01 -8.84
N THR A 161 2.23 11.63 -9.64
CA THR A 161 2.06 11.68 -11.10
C THR A 161 2.77 10.53 -11.82
N THR A 162 3.75 9.90 -11.17
CA THR A 162 4.55 8.82 -11.73
C THR A 162 4.02 7.48 -11.25
N PRO A 163 3.54 6.59 -12.13
CA PRO A 163 3.15 5.23 -11.76
C PRO A 163 4.30 4.44 -11.13
N PHE A 164 3.97 3.46 -10.29
CA PHE A 164 4.92 2.46 -9.82
C PHE A 164 5.35 1.52 -10.95
N HIS A 165 6.56 1.00 -10.86
CA HIS A 165 6.96 -0.15 -11.65
C HIS A 165 6.11 -1.35 -11.25
N THR A 166 5.62 -2.15 -12.20
CA THR A 166 4.95 -3.42 -11.89
C THR A 166 6.01 -4.52 -11.92
N PRO A 167 6.52 -4.95 -10.76
CA PRO A 167 7.71 -5.79 -10.69
C PRO A 167 7.46 -7.24 -11.12
N THR A 168 8.51 -7.85 -11.64
CA THR A 168 8.69 -9.31 -11.70
C THR A 168 9.26 -9.84 -10.38
N SER A 169 9.31 -11.18 -10.21
CA SER A 169 10.01 -11.81 -9.07
C SER A 169 11.46 -11.30 -8.93
N ASP A 170 12.18 -11.20 -10.03
CA ASP A 170 13.59 -10.78 -10.02
C ASP A 170 13.74 -9.31 -9.62
N ASP A 171 12.83 -8.45 -10.07
CA ASP A 171 12.81 -7.04 -9.66
C ASP A 171 12.62 -6.91 -8.14
N VAL A 172 11.67 -7.68 -7.57
CA VAL A 172 11.43 -7.69 -6.11
C VAL A 172 12.66 -8.20 -5.35
N ALA A 173 13.27 -9.29 -5.80
CA ALA A 173 14.46 -9.84 -5.14
C ALA A 173 15.65 -8.85 -5.17
N GLN A 174 15.83 -8.14 -6.28
CA GLN A 174 16.85 -7.09 -6.40
C GLN A 174 16.55 -5.89 -5.50
N ALA A 175 15.30 -5.41 -5.47
CA ALA A 175 14.86 -4.31 -4.62
C ALA A 175 15.04 -4.62 -3.13
N LEU A 176 14.70 -5.84 -2.70
CA LEU A 176 14.95 -6.33 -1.34
C LEU A 176 16.45 -6.38 -1.03
N GLY A 177 17.27 -6.88 -1.96
CA GLY A 177 18.72 -6.87 -1.81
C GLY A 177 19.28 -5.45 -1.63
N LYS A 178 18.75 -4.46 -2.35
CA LYS A 178 19.12 -3.06 -2.19
C LYS A 178 18.67 -2.50 -0.83
N LEU A 179 17.44 -2.81 -0.41
CA LEU A 179 16.91 -2.42 0.89
C LEU A 179 17.82 -2.90 2.03
N PHE A 180 18.14 -4.20 2.07
CA PHE A 180 18.92 -4.80 3.16
C PHE A 180 20.38 -4.34 3.20
N ARG A 181 20.92 -3.87 2.08
CA ARG A 181 22.25 -3.22 2.04
C ARG A 181 22.21 -1.71 2.33
N SER A 182 21.02 -1.11 2.46
CA SER A 182 20.90 0.33 2.66
C SER A 182 21.31 0.75 4.07
N THR A 183 21.88 1.95 4.19
CA THR A 183 22.21 2.55 5.50
C THR A 183 20.97 2.68 6.40
N LYS A 184 19.81 2.99 5.81
CA LYS A 184 18.53 3.14 6.54
C LYS A 184 18.10 1.83 7.20
N TRP A 185 18.16 0.71 6.48
CA TRP A 185 17.84 -0.60 7.03
C TRP A 185 18.81 -1.00 8.14
N ASN A 186 20.11 -0.82 7.92
CA ASN A 186 21.15 -1.16 8.90
C ASN A 186 21.12 -0.27 10.16
N ALA A 187 20.44 0.89 10.10
CA ALA A 187 20.23 1.76 11.26
C ALA A 187 19.07 1.31 12.17
N LEU A 188 18.26 0.33 11.74
CA LEU A 188 17.13 -0.17 12.51
C LEU A 188 17.58 -0.90 13.77
N LYS A 189 16.86 -0.67 14.87
CA LYS A 189 17.16 -1.26 16.18
C LYS A 189 16.23 -2.43 16.45
N TRP A 190 16.66 -3.63 16.07
CA TRP A 190 15.97 -4.90 16.32
C TRP A 190 16.05 -5.38 17.78
N LYS A 191 16.92 -4.77 18.57
CA LYS A 191 17.17 -5.06 19.99
C LYS A 191 17.57 -3.74 20.66
N ASP A 192 17.09 -3.47 21.86
CA ASP A 192 17.58 -2.33 22.64
C ASP A 192 18.92 -2.69 23.32
N SER A 193 19.81 -1.72 23.39
CA SER A 193 21.13 -1.81 24.00
C SER A 193 21.11 -1.80 25.55
N GLY A 194 19.99 -1.49 26.21
CA GLY A 194 19.99 -1.25 27.68
C GLY A 194 18.91 -1.91 28.54
N GLN A 195 17.73 -2.28 27.99
CA GLN A 195 16.54 -2.62 28.81
C GLN A 195 16.02 -4.07 28.69
N ASN A 196 16.81 -5.02 28.19
CA ASN A 196 16.42 -6.44 28.05
C ASN A 196 15.14 -6.72 27.23
N TRP A 197 14.57 -5.72 26.56
CA TRP A 197 13.50 -5.95 25.60
C TRP A 197 14.10 -6.14 24.20
N ARG A 198 13.56 -7.13 23.49
CA ARG A 198 13.88 -7.42 22.09
C ARG A 198 12.56 -7.59 21.35
N TYR A 199 12.53 -7.23 20.08
CA TYR A 199 11.43 -7.67 19.23
C TYR A 199 11.37 -9.20 19.26
N GLU A 200 10.16 -9.77 19.31
CA GLU A 200 9.99 -11.23 19.35
C GLU A 200 10.67 -11.91 18.16
N LYS A 201 10.65 -11.23 17.02
CA LYS A 201 11.28 -11.64 15.78
C LYS A 201 12.52 -10.81 15.52
N ASP A 202 13.62 -11.46 15.16
CA ASP A 202 14.86 -10.79 14.81
C ASP A 202 14.88 -10.35 13.34
N GLU A 203 15.93 -9.60 12.99
CA GLU A 203 16.17 -9.11 11.63
C GLU A 203 16.22 -10.25 10.59
N GLY A 204 16.84 -11.38 10.94
CA GLY A 204 16.98 -12.52 10.03
C GLY A 204 15.62 -13.11 9.67
N TRP A 205 14.72 -13.23 10.65
CA TRP A 205 13.35 -13.65 10.43
C TRP A 205 12.58 -12.65 9.56
N ALA A 206 12.70 -11.35 9.81
CA ALA A 206 12.05 -10.31 9.00
C ALA A 206 12.53 -10.34 7.53
N ILE A 207 13.85 -10.47 7.30
CA ILE A 207 14.44 -10.64 5.97
C ILE A 207 13.86 -11.88 5.28
N GLN A 208 13.77 -13.00 5.98
CA GLN A 208 13.20 -14.23 5.43
C GLN A 208 11.74 -14.05 5.01
N GLN A 209 10.92 -13.37 5.83
CA GLN A 209 9.52 -13.10 5.46
C GLN A 209 9.43 -12.15 4.28
N MET A 210 10.24 -11.10 4.24
CA MET A 210 10.19 -10.13 3.15
C MET A 210 10.64 -10.73 1.81
N TYR A 211 11.63 -11.65 1.80
CA TYR A 211 12.00 -12.38 0.58
C TYR A 211 10.89 -13.27 0.02
N LYS A 212 9.84 -13.60 0.78
CA LYS A 212 8.70 -14.33 0.22
C LYS A 212 7.94 -13.52 -0.84
N GLN A 213 7.97 -12.19 -0.76
CA GLN A 213 7.32 -11.30 -1.70
C GLN A 213 7.80 -11.50 -3.14
N SER A 214 9.07 -11.89 -3.37
CA SER A 214 9.55 -12.16 -4.72
C SER A 214 8.88 -13.40 -5.32
N TYR A 215 8.63 -14.43 -4.51
CA TYR A 215 7.94 -15.64 -4.99
C TYR A 215 6.44 -15.45 -5.18
N ASN A 216 5.86 -14.45 -4.52
CA ASN A 216 4.44 -14.21 -4.59
C ASN A 216 4.02 -13.55 -5.90
N CYS A 217 4.89 -12.74 -6.53
CA CYS A 217 4.59 -12.07 -7.80
C CYS A 217 4.05 -13.04 -8.85
N GLU A 218 3.14 -12.56 -9.70
CA GLU A 218 2.59 -13.37 -10.79
C GLU A 218 3.74 -13.94 -11.62
N GLN A 219 3.88 -15.26 -11.64
CA GLN A 219 4.84 -15.90 -12.52
C GLN A 219 4.36 -15.64 -13.94
N SER A 220 5.01 -14.70 -14.63
CA SER A 220 4.80 -14.44 -16.04
C SER A 220 5.33 -15.63 -16.85
N GLY A 221 4.59 -16.75 -16.86
CA GLY A 221 4.93 -17.94 -17.61
C GLY A 221 3.87 -19.06 -17.52
N PRO A 222 3.63 -19.81 -18.62
CA PRO A 222 2.67 -20.93 -18.66
C PRO A 222 3.08 -22.16 -17.83
N GLU A 223 4.21 -22.13 -17.12
CA GLU A 223 4.72 -23.27 -16.32
C GLU A 223 4.13 -23.34 -14.89
N CYS A 224 3.32 -22.37 -14.48
CA CYS A 224 2.79 -22.31 -13.11
C CYS A 224 1.66 -23.32 -12.82
N LEU A 225 1.21 -24.11 -13.81
CA LEU A 225 0.20 -25.17 -13.63
C LEU A 225 0.75 -26.46 -13.00
N LEU A 226 2.05 -26.56 -12.72
CA LEU A 226 2.66 -27.80 -12.21
C LEU A 226 3.07 -27.77 -10.72
N ARG A 227 2.83 -26.68 -9.99
CA ARG A 227 3.10 -26.61 -8.54
C ARG A 227 1.82 -26.56 -7.71
N GLY A 228 1.02 -27.62 -7.86
CA GLY A 228 -0.19 -27.86 -7.08
C GLY A 228 -0.53 -29.36 -7.06
N LYS A 229 0.42 -30.18 -6.60
CA LYS A 229 0.18 -31.54 -6.11
C LYS A 229 1.08 -31.80 -4.91
#